data_AF-A0A356QJW3-F1
#
_entry.id   AF-A0A356QJW3-F1
#
_cell.length_a   1.000
_cell.length_b   1.000
_cell.length_c   1.000
_cell.angle_alpha   90.00
_cell.angle_beta   90.00
_cell.angle_gamma   90.00
#
_symmetry.space_group_name_H-M   'P 1'
#
loop_
_entity.id
_entity.type
_entity.pdbx_description
1 polymer ?
#
loop_
_entity_poly.entity_id
_entity_poly.type
_entity_poly.pdbx_seq_one_letter_code
_entity_poly.pdbx_strand_id
1 'polypeptide(L)'
;QKAELLHGISRDRLMKEGYPVRQVAQWLNDELRELGKAYSDSWGYDNTWLSLLFHHAGMLPRFRLEALRILLSEEQQALWSDTKEAVVAERGIHRHRAGEDARLLQLTYQRTRTLTTKV
;
A
#
# COMPACT_ATOMS: atom_id res chain seq x y z
N GLN A 1 15.32 -4.58 15.76
CA GLN A 1 15.60 -6.00 15.45
C GLN A 1 14.40 -6.71 14.81
N LYS A 2 13.17 -6.67 15.37
CA LYS A 2 11.99 -7.31 14.73
C LYS A 2 11.64 -6.78 13.32
N ALA A 3 11.73 -5.47 13.09
CA ALA A 3 11.40 -4.88 11.78
C ALA A 3 12.40 -5.24 10.67
N GLU A 4 13.69 -5.24 10.97
CA GLU A 4 14.74 -5.63 10.02
C GLU A 4 14.59 -7.09 9.57
N LEU A 5 14.30 -8.00 10.51
CA LEU A 5 14.02 -9.40 10.20
C LEU A 5 12.77 -9.55 9.32
N LEU A 6 11.70 -8.82 9.65
CA LEU A 6 10.42 -8.90 8.94
C LEU A 6 10.51 -8.32 7.51
N HIS A 7 11.22 -7.21 7.33
CA HIS A 7 11.22 -6.47 6.07
C HIS A 7 12.50 -6.63 5.24
N GLY A 8 13.57 -7.21 5.80
CA GLY A 8 14.88 -7.34 5.14
C GLY A 8 15.57 -6.00 4.87
N ILE A 9 15.29 -4.96 5.68
CA ILE A 9 15.97 -3.66 5.61
C ILE A 9 16.83 -3.51 6.85
N SER A 10 18.14 -3.67 6.68
CA SER A 10 19.07 -3.40 7.76
C SER A 10 19.18 -1.91 8.05
N ARG A 11 19.55 -1.57 9.28
CA ARG A 11 19.81 -0.18 9.66
C ARG A 11 20.89 0.45 8.78
N ASP A 12 21.96 -0.26 8.50
CA ASP A 12 23.06 0.24 7.68
C ASP A 12 22.61 0.49 6.23
N ARG A 13 21.79 -0.41 5.68
CA ARG A 13 21.18 -0.21 4.38
C ARG A 13 20.28 1.02 4.37
N LEU A 14 19.44 1.21 5.39
CA LEU A 14 18.59 2.39 5.52
C LEU A 14 19.41 3.68 5.59
N MET A 15 20.54 3.69 6.32
CA MET A 15 21.42 4.85 6.40
C MET A 15 22.12 5.16 5.07
N LYS A 16 22.43 4.13 4.27
CA LYS A 16 23.13 4.26 2.98
C LYS A 16 22.20 4.62 1.82
N GLU A 17 21.02 4.00 1.77
CA GLU A 17 20.11 4.02 0.62
C GLU A 17 18.81 4.80 0.90
N GLY A 18 18.55 5.17 2.16
CA GLY A 18 17.35 5.89 2.55
C GLY A 18 17.33 7.32 2.02
N TYR A 19 16.12 7.82 1.80
CA TYR A 19 15.90 9.20 1.38
C TYR A 19 15.46 10.08 2.56
N PRO A 20 15.83 11.37 2.56
CA PRO A 20 15.32 12.34 3.53
C PRO A 20 13.79 12.38 3.55
N VAL A 21 13.22 12.54 4.74
CA VAL A 21 11.76 12.56 4.97
C VAL A 21 11.03 13.55 4.05
N ARG A 22 11.61 14.75 3.86
CA ARG A 22 11.06 15.80 3.01
C ARG A 22 11.04 15.41 1.53
N GLN A 23 12.07 14.70 1.06
CA GLN A 23 12.13 14.21 -0.31
C GLN A 23 11.05 13.16 -0.56
N VAL A 24 10.87 12.21 0.36
CA VAL A 24 9.82 11.19 0.25
C VAL A 24 8.42 11.81 0.28
N ALA A 25 8.16 12.75 1.20
CA ALA A 25 6.87 13.44 1.28
C ALA A 25 6.55 14.25 0.01
N GLN A 26 7.56 14.91 -0.56
CA GLN A 26 7.41 15.63 -1.83
C GLN A 26 7.10 14.68 -2.99
N TRP A 27 7.81 13.56 -3.11
CA TRP A 27 7.52 12.56 -4.12
C TRP A 27 6.10 12.00 -4.04
N LEU A 28 5.63 11.65 -2.84
CA LEU A 28 4.24 11.20 -2.68
C LEU A 28 3.24 12.26 -3.13
N ASN A 29 3.49 13.53 -2.80
CA ASN A 29 2.65 14.63 -3.25
C ASN A 29 2.68 14.81 -4.77
N ASP A 30 3.85 14.71 -5.41
CA ASP A 30 3.99 14.90 -6.86
C ASP A 30 3.28 13.78 -7.63
N GLU A 31 3.40 12.54 -7.18
CA GLU A 31 2.79 11.38 -7.83
C GLU A 31 1.26 11.31 -7.62
N LEU A 32 0.77 11.68 -6.43
CA LEU A 32 -0.62 11.39 -6.03
C LEU A 32 -1.55 12.60 -6.07
N ARG A 33 -1.04 13.84 -6.16
CA ARG A 33 -1.88 15.05 -6.11
C ARG A 33 -2.97 15.08 -7.19
N GLU A 34 -2.66 14.69 -8.42
CA GLU A 34 -3.63 14.76 -9.52
C GLU A 34 -4.67 13.64 -9.44
N LEU A 35 -4.31 12.50 -8.83
CA LEU A 35 -5.24 11.41 -8.53
C LEU A 35 -6.15 11.74 -7.34
N GLY A 36 -5.63 12.52 -6.39
CA GLY A 36 -6.34 13.01 -5.20
C GLY A 36 -6.62 11.95 -4.12
N LYS A 37 -6.59 10.66 -4.45
CA LYS A 37 -6.86 9.55 -3.52
C LYS A 37 -5.93 8.36 -3.76
N ALA A 38 -5.49 7.75 -2.65
CA ALA A 38 -4.84 6.45 -2.61
C ALA A 38 -5.61 5.52 -1.66
N TYR A 39 -5.58 4.21 -1.93
CA TYR A 39 -6.35 3.22 -1.18
C TYR A 39 -5.43 2.26 -0.43
N SER A 40 -5.77 1.95 0.82
CA SER A 40 -5.00 1.05 1.70
C SER A 40 -5.89 -0.02 2.33
N ASP A 41 -5.36 -1.24 2.46
CA ASP A 41 -6.01 -2.35 3.20
C ASP A 41 -5.85 -2.25 4.72
N SER A 42 -5.01 -1.32 5.20
CA SER A 42 -4.72 -1.03 6.61
C SER A 42 -4.83 0.46 6.92
N TRP A 43 -5.87 1.12 6.38
CA TRP A 43 -6.07 2.57 6.40
C TRP A 43 -5.73 3.25 7.73
N GLY A 44 -6.18 2.70 8.86
CA GLY A 44 -5.94 3.30 10.18
C GLY A 44 -4.45 3.38 10.54
N TYR A 45 -3.69 2.30 10.32
CA TYR A 45 -2.25 2.27 10.60
C TYR A 45 -1.47 3.13 9.60
N ASP A 46 -1.78 3.00 8.31
CA ASP A 46 -1.08 3.73 7.26
C ASP A 46 -1.30 5.24 7.39
N ASN A 47 -2.51 5.67 7.78
CA ASN A 47 -2.79 7.09 7.99
C ASN A 47 -2.01 7.68 9.17
N THR A 48 -1.74 6.91 10.22
CA THR A 48 -0.85 7.33 11.33
C THR A 48 0.57 7.56 10.82
N TRP A 49 1.14 6.60 10.07
CA TRP A 49 2.49 6.74 9.52
C TRP A 49 2.60 7.86 8.49
N LEU A 50 1.59 8.03 7.66
CA LEU A 50 1.52 9.11 6.67
C LEU A 50 1.47 10.47 7.37
N SER A 51 0.67 10.60 8.43
CA SER A 51 0.59 11.83 9.24
C SER A 51 1.94 12.17 9.88
N LEU A 52 2.65 11.18 10.43
CA LEU A 52 3.99 11.37 10.99
C LEU A 52 5.00 11.79 9.92
N LEU A 53 4.99 11.15 8.74
CA LEU A 53 5.86 11.50 7.62
C LEU A 53 5.69 12.98 7.23
N PHE A 54 4.45 13.42 7.02
CA PHE A 54 4.15 14.78 6.59
C PHE A 54 4.40 15.82 7.69
N HIS A 55 4.12 15.47 8.96
CA HIS A 55 4.49 16.30 10.10
C HIS A 55 6.00 16.56 10.16
N HIS A 56 6.82 15.50 10.08
CA HIS A 56 8.28 15.64 10.11
C HIS A 56 8.87 16.25 8.83
N ALA A 57 8.17 16.16 7.70
CA ALA A 57 8.53 16.88 6.48
C ALA A 57 8.20 18.37 6.52
N GLY A 58 7.34 18.82 7.45
CA GLY A 58 6.82 20.19 7.49
C GLY A 58 5.95 20.51 6.27
N MET A 59 5.21 19.51 5.76
CA MET A 59 4.43 19.60 4.52
C MET A 59 3.01 19.07 4.77
N LEU A 60 2.05 19.56 4.01
CA LEU A 60 0.70 18.99 3.98
C LEU A 60 0.60 17.93 2.87
N PRO A 61 -0.11 16.81 3.12
CA PRO A 61 -0.44 15.86 2.06
C PRO A 61 -1.37 16.52 1.04
N ARG A 62 -1.12 16.26 -0.25
CA ARG A 62 -1.93 16.76 -1.38
C ARG A 62 -2.85 15.70 -1.98
N PHE A 63 -3.00 14.58 -1.28
CA PHE A 63 -3.91 13.48 -1.59
C PHE A 63 -4.52 12.96 -0.29
N ARG A 64 -5.57 12.14 -0.38
CA ARG A 64 -6.16 11.46 0.78
C ARG A 64 -5.88 9.97 0.72
N LEU A 65 -5.70 9.37 1.89
CA LEU A 65 -5.73 7.92 2.03
C LEU A 65 -7.14 7.49 2.39
N GLU A 66 -7.66 6.46 1.71
CA GLU A 66 -9.00 5.90 1.92
C GLU A 66 -8.91 4.38 2.16
N ALA A 67 -9.90 3.82 2.85
CA ALA A 67 -9.95 2.38 3.09
C ALA A 67 -10.28 1.64 1.79
N LEU A 68 -9.45 0.68 1.38
CA LEU A 68 -9.65 -0.12 0.17
C LEU A 68 -11.02 -0.81 0.13
N ARG A 69 -11.55 -1.19 1.30
CA ARG A 69 -12.87 -1.82 1.44
C ARG A 69 -14.00 -1.01 0.78
N ILE A 70 -13.89 0.32 0.72
CA ILE A 70 -14.94 1.15 0.10
C ILE A 70 -15.07 0.93 -1.42
N LEU A 71 -14.07 0.30 -2.05
CA LEU A 71 -14.11 -0.05 -3.47
C LEU A 71 -14.75 -1.42 -3.73
N LEU A 72 -14.95 -2.24 -2.69
CA LEU A 72 -15.32 -3.64 -2.84
C LEU A 72 -16.83 -3.85 -2.70
N SER A 73 -17.46 -4.51 -3.68
CA SER A 73 -18.83 -5.03 -3.52
C SER A 73 -18.87 -6.18 -2.50
N GLU A 74 -20.05 -6.59 -2.06
CA GLU A 74 -20.20 -7.74 -1.15
C GLU A 74 -19.65 -9.02 -1.77
N GLU A 75 -19.88 -9.25 -3.07
CA GLU A 75 -19.36 -10.40 -3.81
C GLU A 75 -17.83 -10.35 -3.91
N GLN A 76 -17.25 -9.17 -4.15
CA GLN A 76 -15.79 -9.02 -4.17
C GLN A 76 -15.18 -9.27 -2.79
N GLN A 77 -15.85 -8.82 -1.71
CA GLN A 77 -15.41 -9.06 -0.34
C GLN A 77 -15.45 -10.55 0.01
N ALA A 78 -16.49 -11.27 -0.40
CA ALA A 78 -16.62 -12.71 -0.18
C ALA A 78 -15.49 -13.50 -0.87
N LEU A 79 -15.06 -13.07 -2.07
CA LEU A 79 -13.99 -13.73 -2.83
C LEU A 79 -12.57 -13.26 -2.45
N TRP A 80 -12.44 -12.21 -1.65
CA TRP A 80 -11.19 -11.47 -1.49
C TRP A 80 -10.06 -12.33 -0.95
N SER A 81 -10.30 -13.04 0.16
CA SER A 81 -9.27 -13.81 0.86
C SER A 81 -8.70 -14.91 -0.04
N ASP A 82 -9.58 -15.74 -0.62
CA ASP A 82 -9.19 -16.85 -1.47
C ASP A 82 -8.48 -16.36 -2.74
N THR A 83 -8.97 -15.27 -3.32
CA THR A 83 -8.34 -14.65 -4.50
C THR A 83 -6.95 -14.10 -4.17
N LYS A 84 -6.78 -13.47 -3.00
CA LYS A 84 -5.49 -12.91 -2.57
C LYS A 84 -4.45 -14.02 -2.41
N GLU A 85 -4.80 -15.11 -1.73
CA GLU A 85 -3.89 -16.27 -1.55
C GLU A 85 -3.55 -16.94 -2.89
N ALA A 86 -4.52 -17.09 -3.80
CA ALA A 86 -4.26 -17.60 -5.15
C ALA A 86 -3.28 -16.70 -5.92
N VAL A 87 -3.43 -15.37 -5.85
CA VAL A 87 -2.51 -14.42 -6.50
C VAL A 87 -1.11 -14.50 -5.89
N VAL A 88 -0.98 -14.63 -4.56
CA VAL A 88 0.33 -14.81 -3.90
C VAL A 88 1.03 -16.05 -4.46
N ALA A 89 0.34 -17.19 -4.49
CA ALA A 89 0.89 -18.46 -4.96
C ALA A 89 1.29 -18.41 -6.45
N GLU A 90 0.42 -17.85 -7.31
CA GLU A 90 0.66 -17.79 -8.76
C GLU A 90 1.77 -16.81 -9.17
N ARG A 91 1.97 -15.73 -8.42
CA ARG A 91 2.90 -14.65 -8.78
C ARG A 91 4.21 -14.70 -8.00
N GLY A 92 4.33 -15.61 -7.02
CA GLY A 92 5.52 -15.73 -6.17
C GLY A 92 5.80 -14.43 -5.39
N ILE A 93 4.75 -13.71 -5.00
CA ILE A 93 4.90 -12.40 -4.36
C ILE A 93 5.46 -12.58 -2.95
N HIS A 94 6.60 -11.93 -2.67
CA HIS A 94 7.18 -11.89 -1.34
C HIS A 94 6.51 -10.81 -0.49
N ARG A 95 5.72 -11.24 0.49
CA ARG A 95 5.00 -10.36 1.42
C ARG A 95 5.95 -9.57 2.32
N HIS A 96 5.42 -8.51 2.92
CA HIS A 96 6.12 -7.62 3.86
C HIS A 96 7.09 -6.64 3.20
N ARG A 97 6.90 -6.41 1.91
CA ARG A 97 7.55 -5.35 1.13
C ARG A 97 6.46 -4.45 0.56
N ALA A 98 6.49 -3.17 0.91
CA ALA A 98 5.41 -2.23 0.56
C ALA A 98 4.99 -2.26 -0.92
N GLY A 99 5.95 -2.29 -1.86
CA GLY A 99 5.65 -2.36 -3.30
C GLY A 99 4.99 -3.67 -3.73
N GLU A 100 5.46 -4.80 -3.20
CA GLU A 100 4.90 -6.13 -3.46
C GLU A 100 3.51 -6.28 -2.83
N ASP A 101 3.33 -5.79 -1.60
CA ASP A 101 2.05 -5.80 -0.91
C ASP A 101 1.02 -4.92 -1.66
N ALA A 102 1.41 -3.71 -2.11
CA ALA A 102 0.54 -2.86 -2.92
C ALA A 102 0.17 -3.51 -4.27
N ARG A 103 1.13 -4.16 -4.94
CA ARG A 103 0.89 -4.89 -6.18
C ARG A 103 -0.06 -6.06 -5.98
N LEU A 104 0.09 -6.81 -4.89
CA LEU A 104 -0.82 -7.89 -4.51
C LEU A 104 -2.26 -7.37 -4.34
N LEU A 105 -2.44 -6.24 -3.65
CA LEU A 105 -3.77 -5.64 -3.48
C LEU A 105 -4.40 -5.24 -4.82
N GLN A 106 -3.63 -4.62 -5.71
CA GLN A 106 -4.10 -4.22 -7.03
C GLN A 106 -4.53 -5.43 -7.87
N LEU A 107 -3.70 -6.48 -7.93
CA LEU A 107 -4.01 -7.70 -8.68
C LEU A 107 -5.23 -8.44 -8.11
N THR A 108 -5.34 -8.50 -6.78
CA THR A 108 -6.49 -9.10 -6.10
C THR A 108 -7.77 -8.35 -6.46
N TYR A 109 -7.76 -7.02 -6.37
CA TYR A 109 -8.90 -6.18 -6.74
C TYR A 109 -9.32 -6.36 -8.21
N GLN A 110 -8.36 -6.37 -9.14
CA GLN A 110 -8.65 -6.57 -10.56
C GLN A 110 -9.26 -7.95 -10.83
N ARG A 111 -8.75 -8.99 -10.16
CA ARG A 111 -9.24 -10.36 -10.32
C ARG A 111 -10.64 -10.54 -9.73
N THR A 112 -10.89 -10.08 -8.50
CA THR A 112 -12.24 -10.15 -7.91
C THR A 112 -13.25 -9.36 -8.75
N ARG A 113 -12.87 -8.17 -9.24
CA ARG A 113 -13.71 -7.40 -10.16
C ARG A 113 -14.04 -8.15 -11.45
N THR A 114 -13.07 -8.84 -12.04
CA THR A 114 -13.30 -9.64 -13.25
C THR A 114 -14.25 -10.82 -12.99
N LEU A 115 -14.15 -11.44 -11.82
CA LEU A 115 -15.01 -12.57 -11.42
C LEU A 115 -16.45 -12.13 -11.13
N THR A 116 -16.66 -10.93 -10.58
CA THR A 116 -17.99 -10.44 -10.20
C THR A 116 -18.69 -9.62 -11.28
N THR A 117 -17.96 -9.07 -12.26
CA THR A 117 -18.55 -8.35 -13.41
C THR A 117 -19.01 -9.30 -14.53
N LYS A 118 -18.62 -10.58 -14.51
CA LYS A 118 -19.17 -11.59 -15.44
C LYS A 118 -20.58 -11.98 -15.00
N VAL A 119 -21.56 -11.17 -15.40
CA VAL A 119 -22.99 -11.52 -15.51
C VAL A 119 -23.44 -11.13 -16.92
#